data_AF-A0AAU0RVW2-F1
#
_entry.id   AF-A0AAU0RVW2-F1
#
_cell.length_a   1.000
_cell.length_b   1.000
_cell.length_c   1.000
_cell.angle_alpha   90.00
_cell.angle_beta   90.00
_cell.angle_gamma   90.00
#
_symmetry.space_group_name_H-M   'P 1'
#
loop_
_entity.id
_entity.type
_entity.pdbx_description
1 polymer ?
#
loop_
_entity_poly.entity_id
_entity_poly.type
_entity_poly.pdbx_seq_one_letter_code
_entity_poly.pdbx_strand_id
1 'polypeptide(L)'
;MKIQNGASAPAGSACPKKATELFYLTHPKAPKALMGPFLNAADAECGRIVMRSADALVTSSLVDSIDEMTHWHGVNNGAICRAFAGTSGGQHE
;
A
#
# COMPACT_ATOMS: atom_id res chain seq x y z
N MET A 1 -22.00 -25.27 49.84
CA MET A 1 -21.55 -25.46 48.45
C MET A 1 -22.41 -24.58 47.54
N LYS A 2 -21.86 -23.52 46.97
CA LYS A 2 -22.44 -22.80 45.83
C LYS A 2 -21.30 -22.47 44.88
N ILE A 3 -21.23 -23.21 43.78
CA ILE A 3 -20.26 -22.99 42.71
C ILE A 3 -20.97 -22.05 41.73
N GLN A 4 -20.60 -20.77 41.71
CA GLN A 4 -21.02 -19.86 40.65
C GLN A 4 -19.90 -19.83 39.62
N ASN A 5 -20.13 -20.56 38.53
CA ASN A 5 -19.33 -20.57 37.32
C ASN A 5 -19.47 -19.19 36.64
N GLY A 6 -18.54 -18.27 36.93
CA GLY A 6 -18.39 -17.01 36.21
C GLY A 6 -17.78 -17.27 34.85
N ALA A 7 -18.56 -17.83 33.91
CA ALA A 7 -18.16 -17.91 32.52
C ALA A 7 -18.08 -16.48 31.96
N SER A 8 -16.86 -15.97 31.83
CA SER A 8 -16.59 -14.74 31.10
C SER A 8 -16.91 -15.01 29.63
N ALA A 9 -17.95 -14.36 29.10
CA ALA A 9 -18.22 -14.42 27.68
C ALA A 9 -17.01 -13.84 26.94
N PRO A 10 -16.39 -14.55 25.98
CA PRO A 10 -15.41 -13.92 25.12
C PRO A 10 -16.20 -12.90 24.31
N ALA A 11 -15.95 -11.62 24.58
CA ALA A 11 -16.35 -10.55 23.68
C ALA A 11 -15.56 -10.79 22.39
N GLY A 12 -16.09 -11.66 21.54
CA GLY A 12 -15.68 -11.81 20.16
C GLY A 12 -15.93 -10.46 19.52
N SER A 13 -14.90 -9.61 19.54
CA SER A 13 -14.87 -8.42 18.73
C SER A 13 -14.81 -8.91 17.29
N ALA A 14 -15.97 -9.17 16.71
CA ALA A 14 -16.16 -9.18 15.27
C ALA A 14 -16.03 -7.74 14.74
N CYS A 15 -14.96 -7.04 15.15
CA CYS A 15 -14.48 -5.89 14.41
C CYS A 15 -14.04 -6.47 13.06
N PRO A 16 -14.73 -6.15 11.96
CA PRO A 16 -14.20 -6.51 10.65
C PRO A 16 -12.79 -5.93 10.59
N LYS A 17 -11.78 -6.76 10.28
CA LYS A 17 -10.45 -6.22 9.97
C LYS A 17 -10.69 -5.16 8.90
N LYS A 18 -10.31 -3.91 9.19
CA LYS A 18 -10.42 -2.83 8.21
C LYS A 18 -9.63 -3.29 6.99
N ALA A 19 -10.28 -3.28 5.82
CA ALA A 19 -9.60 -3.57 4.57
C ALA A 19 -8.40 -2.63 4.44
N THR A 20 -7.25 -3.19 4.07
CA THR A 20 -6.03 -2.43 3.78
C THR A 20 -6.14 -1.88 2.38
N GLU A 21 -5.86 -0.59 2.20
CA GLU A 21 -5.77 0.01 0.87
C GLU A 21 -4.34 -0.09 0.35
N LEU A 22 -4.18 -0.64 -0.86
CA LEU A 22 -2.93 -0.67 -1.60
C LEU A 22 -3.03 0.23 -2.83
N PHE A 23 -1.93 0.88 -3.18
CA PHE A 23 -1.84 1.78 -4.32
C PHE A 23 -0.94 1.19 -5.40
N TYR A 24 -1.27 1.46 -6.66
CA TYR A 24 -0.59 0.94 -7.84
C TYR A 24 -0.48 2.03 -8.90
N LEU A 25 0.56 1.96 -9.72
CA LEU A 25 0.64 2.72 -10.96
C LEU A 25 0.06 1.89 -12.09
N THR A 26 -0.97 2.40 -12.74
CA THR A 26 -1.57 1.80 -13.93
C THR A 26 -1.42 2.74 -15.12
N HIS A 27 -1.66 2.22 -16.30
CA HIS A 27 -1.62 3.02 -17.53
C HIS A 27 -2.72 2.52 -18.47
N PRO A 28 -3.49 3.40 -19.13
CA PRO A 28 -4.63 3.00 -19.97
C PRO A 28 -4.27 2.00 -21.09
N LYS A 29 -3.02 2.02 -21.54
CA LYS A 29 -2.48 1.12 -22.58
C LYS A 29 -1.82 -0.15 -22.04
N ALA A 30 -1.80 -0.36 -20.73
CA ALA A 30 -1.20 -1.54 -20.09
C ALA A 30 -2.28 -2.36 -19.37
N PRO A 31 -2.37 -3.68 -19.62
CA PRO A 31 -3.41 -4.53 -19.01
C PRO A 31 -3.14 -4.85 -17.53
N LYS A 32 -1.98 -4.44 -16.99
CA LYS A 32 -1.55 -4.70 -15.61
C LYS A 32 -0.96 -3.42 -15.02
N ALA A 33 -0.91 -3.37 -13.69
CA ALA A 33 -0.14 -2.35 -12.99
C ALA A 33 1.31 -2.36 -13.47
N LEU A 34 1.83 -1.18 -13.77
CA LEU A 34 3.23 -0.95 -14.13
C LEU A 34 4.13 -1.01 -12.90
N MET A 35 3.61 -0.58 -11.75
CA MET A 35 4.36 -0.55 -10.49
C MET A 35 3.41 -0.67 -9.29
N GLY A 36 3.93 -1.18 -8.19
CA GLY A 36 3.23 -1.39 -6.94
C GLY A 36 3.49 -2.79 -6.38
N PRO A 37 2.92 -3.12 -5.23
CA PRO A 37 2.06 -2.27 -4.42
C PRO A 37 2.84 -1.13 -3.73
N PHE A 38 2.12 -0.08 -3.34
CA PHE A 38 2.55 0.96 -2.41
C PHE A 38 1.59 0.99 -1.22
N LEU A 39 2.11 1.31 -0.04
CA LEU A 39 1.32 1.32 1.20
C LEU A 39 0.58 2.64 1.44
N ASN A 40 0.89 3.69 0.67
CA ASN A 40 0.20 4.97 0.74
C ASN A 40 0.24 5.69 -0.61
N ALA A 41 -0.67 6.64 -0.81
CA ALA A 41 -0.82 7.40 -2.05
C ALA A 41 0.39 8.31 -2.35
N ALA A 42 1.03 8.88 -1.32
CA ALA A 42 2.16 9.79 -1.52
C ALA A 42 3.37 9.07 -2.15
N ASP A 43 3.65 7.85 -1.68
CA ASP A 43 4.71 7.01 -2.23
C ASP A 43 4.39 6.56 -3.66
N ALA A 44 3.14 6.23 -3.94
CA ALA A 44 2.69 5.92 -5.30
C ALA A 44 2.87 7.14 -6.22
N GLU A 45 2.56 8.35 -5.74
CA GLU A 45 2.74 9.58 -6.50
C GLU A 45 4.23 9.88 -6.77
N CYS A 46 5.12 9.64 -5.80
CA CYS A 46 6.56 9.65 -6.06
C CYS A 46 6.93 8.67 -7.17
N GLY A 47 6.35 7.47 -7.17
CA GLY A 47 6.53 6.49 -8.24
C GLY A 47 6.06 7.00 -9.60
N ARG A 48 4.91 7.69 -9.65
CA ARG A 48 4.37 8.30 -10.88
C ARG A 48 5.33 9.36 -11.43
N ILE A 49 5.89 10.22 -10.57
CA ILE A 49 6.90 11.22 -10.92
C ILE A 49 8.16 10.55 -11.48
N VAL A 50 8.67 9.53 -10.80
CA VAL A 50 9.87 8.79 -11.21
C VAL A 50 9.67 8.07 -12.56
N MET A 51 8.49 7.52 -12.81
CA MET A 51 8.19 6.77 -14.04
C MET A 51 8.13 7.65 -15.30
N ARG A 52 7.86 8.96 -15.15
CA ARG A 52 7.83 9.95 -16.25
C ARG A 52 6.93 9.56 -17.43
N SER A 53 5.85 8.83 -17.16
CA SER A 53 4.85 8.46 -18.16
C SER A 53 3.62 9.35 -18.02
N ALA A 54 3.27 10.09 -19.08
CA ALA A 54 2.25 11.13 -19.05
C ALA A 54 0.84 10.62 -18.68
N ASP A 55 0.49 9.40 -19.10
CA ASP A 55 -0.82 8.80 -18.86
C ASP A 55 -0.80 7.79 -17.70
N ALA A 56 0.28 7.73 -16.93
CA ALA A 56 0.32 6.87 -15.75
C ALA A 56 -0.53 7.45 -14.61
N LEU A 57 -1.33 6.60 -13.99
CA LEU A 57 -2.30 6.96 -12.95
C LEU A 57 -2.02 6.18 -11.67
N VAL A 58 -2.19 6.85 -10.52
CA VAL A 58 -2.28 6.17 -9.23
C VAL A 58 -3.70 5.64 -9.07
N THR A 59 -3.82 4.32 -8.89
CA THR A 59 -5.09 3.64 -8.59
C THR A 59 -4.98 2.91 -7.27
N SER A 60 -6.07 2.76 -6.53
CA SER A 60 -6.10 1.98 -5.30
C SER A 60 -6.96 0.72 -5.41
N SER A 61 -6.66 -0.25 -4.55
CA SER A 61 -7.42 -1.49 -4.38
C SER A 61 -7.51 -1.82 -2.90
N LEU A 62 -8.70 -2.16 -2.43
CA LEU A 62 -8.92 -2.65 -1.07
C LEU A 62 -8.65 -4.15 -1.02
N VAL A 63 -7.91 -4.58 0.01
CA VAL A 63 -7.61 -5.99 0.28
C VAL A 63 -7.91 -6.31 1.74
N ASP A 64 -8.36 -7.54 2.03
CA ASP A 64 -8.72 -7.94 3.40
C ASP A 64 -7.52 -7.96 4.36
N SER A 65 -6.35 -8.30 3.82
CA SER A 65 -5.07 -8.28 4.53
C SER A 65 -3.92 -8.26 3.53
N ILE A 66 -2.73 -7.85 4.00
CA ILE A 66 -1.47 -8.00 3.26
C ILE A 66 -0.59 -9.01 3.99
N ASP A 67 0.09 -9.86 3.24
CA ASP A 67 1.15 -10.69 3.78
C ASP A 67 2.44 -9.87 4.00
N GLU A 68 3.39 -10.46 4.73
CA GLU A 68 4.65 -9.80 5.07
C GLU A 68 5.48 -9.44 3.83
N MET A 69 5.49 -10.29 2.80
CA MET A 69 6.19 -10.03 1.55
C MET A 69 5.60 -8.78 0.87
N THR A 70 4.28 -8.73 0.70
CA THR A 70 3.55 -7.60 0.13
C THR A 70 3.82 -6.32 0.91
N HIS A 71 3.89 -6.39 2.24
CA HIS A 71 4.25 -5.27 3.09
C HIS A 71 5.66 -4.76 2.79
N TRP A 72 6.67 -5.64 2.81
CA TRP A 72 8.06 -5.26 2.55
C TRP A 72 8.27 -4.73 1.13
N HIS A 73 7.59 -5.29 0.13
CA HIS A 73 7.58 -4.76 -1.23
C HIS A 73 7.02 -3.33 -1.27
N GLY A 74 5.93 -3.07 -0.55
CA GLY A 74 5.34 -1.73 -0.44
C GLY A 74 6.27 -0.72 0.24
N VAL A 75 6.94 -1.11 1.33
CA VAL A 75 7.94 -0.29 2.02
C VAL A 75 9.11 0.03 1.09
N ASN A 76 9.65 -0.98 0.40
CA ASN A 76 10.77 -0.82 -0.51
C ASN A 76 10.43 0.10 -1.69
N ASN A 77 9.28 -0.12 -2.34
CA ASN A 77 8.82 0.71 -3.44
C ASN A 77 8.69 2.18 -3.02
N GLY A 78 8.11 2.45 -1.84
CA GLY A 78 8.00 3.80 -1.32
C GLY A 78 9.36 4.43 -1.02
N ALA A 79 10.27 3.71 -0.35
CA ALA A 79 11.61 4.21 -0.06
C ALA A 79 12.39 4.58 -1.33
N ILE A 80 12.40 3.69 -2.32
CA ILE A 80 13.07 3.91 -3.62
C ILE A 80 12.45 5.11 -4.34
N CYS A 81 11.12 5.15 -4.47
CA CYS A 81 10.47 6.20 -5.23
C CYS A 81 10.64 7.58 -4.59
N ARG A 82 10.58 7.67 -3.26
CA ARG A 82 10.87 8.93 -2.55
C ARG A 82 12.30 9.40 -2.79
N ALA A 83 13.28 8.49 -2.73
CA ALA A 83 14.67 8.82 -2.98
C ALA A 83 14.85 9.39 -4.39
N PHE A 84 14.38 8.67 -5.42
CA PHE A 84 14.52 9.13 -6.80
C PHE A 84 13.69 10.37 -7.13
N ALA A 85 12.50 10.53 -6.55
CA ALA A 85 11.70 11.73 -6.71
C ALA A 85 12.43 12.96 -6.16
N GLY A 86 13.11 12.84 -5.02
CA GLY A 86 13.94 13.90 -4.44
C GLY A 86 15.21 14.22 -5.25
N THR A 87 15.81 13.23 -5.92
CA THR A 87 16.99 13.42 -6.78
C THR A 87 16.65 14.06 -8.13
N SER A 88 15.36 14.16 -8.50
CA SER A 88 14.92 14.82 -9.74
C SER A 88 15.24 16.32 -9.82
N GLY A 89 15.72 16.92 -8.72
CA GLY A 89 16.24 18.30 -8.67
C GLY A 89 17.77 18.41 -8.84
N GLY A 90 18.48 17.30 -9.05
CA GLY A 90 19.92 17.29 -9.30
C GLY A 90 20.24 17.61 -10.75
N GLN A 91 20.98 18.69 -10.95
CA GLN A 91 21.54 19.13 -12.23
C GLN A 91 22.31 17.97 -12.89
N HIS A 92 22.01 17.70 -14.17
CA HIS A 92 23.04 17.19 -15.06
C HIS A 92 24.12 18.27 -15.15
N GLU A 93 25.29 18.03 -14.57
CA GLU A 93 26.54 18.61 -15.05
C GLU A 93 27.17 17.65 -16.07
#